data_AF-A0A5J5GP98-F1
#
_entry.id   AF-A0A5J5GP98-F1
#
_cell.length_a   1.000
_cell.length_b   1.000
_cell.length_c   1.000
_cell.angle_alpha   90.00
_cell.angle_beta   90.00
_cell.angle_gamma   90.00
#
_symmetry.space_group_name_H-M   'P 1'
#
loop_
_entity.id
_entity.type
_entity.pdbx_description
1 polymer ?
#
loop_
_entity_poly.entity_id
_entity_poly.type
_entity_poly.pdbx_seq_one_letter_code
_entity_poly.pdbx_strand_id
1 'polypeptide(L)'
;MTVADHSATYDLSAIMSEAWSRTHEALAHNPRLFLRPLFRRYLREAWVNAKTRMELARAKAELEARSVDCLSREIEHIENRSIIGIDGANRLAKLRCALARAREREDFAAKRELIATGTGRFVAVTFTKKDGAERTMTVQPDALRSRLKGEDASDAGRRASQTRAERHPNLMPVWDAQKRVCRSINLATISRIAANGQVHTFA
;
A
#
# COMPACT_ATOMS: atom_id res chain seq x y z
N MET A 1 11.19 24.18 -10.47
CA MET A 1 10.63 22.97 -9.83
C MET A 1 9.12 23.05 -9.90
N THR A 2 8.55 22.49 -10.96
CA THR A 2 7.10 22.35 -11.13
C THR A 2 6.64 21.18 -10.28
N VAL A 3 5.87 21.48 -9.23
CA VAL A 3 5.10 20.48 -8.49
C VAL A 3 4.11 19.91 -9.51
N ALA A 4 4.33 18.66 -9.92
CA ALA A 4 3.37 17.95 -10.75
C ALA A 4 2.11 17.73 -9.91
N ASP A 5 1.18 18.69 -10.01
CA ASP A 5 -0.15 18.60 -9.46
C ASP A 5 -0.89 17.50 -10.23
N HIS A 6 -0.71 16.26 -9.77
CA HIS A 6 -1.51 15.15 -10.22
C HIS A 6 -2.89 15.36 -9.62
N SER A 7 -3.69 16.23 -10.23
CA SER A 7 -5.10 16.37 -9.90
C SER A 7 -5.70 14.98 -10.01
N ALA A 8 -5.99 14.34 -8.87
CA ALA A 8 -6.67 13.07 -8.83
C ALA A 8 -7.95 13.22 -9.65
N THR A 9 -7.93 12.68 -10.86
CA THR A 9 -8.98 12.95 -11.84
C THR A 9 -10.14 12.04 -11.51
N TYR A 10 -11.33 12.61 -11.36
CA TYR A 10 -12.53 11.82 -11.14
C TYR A 10 -12.70 10.82 -12.29
N ASP A 11 -12.91 9.54 -11.97
CA ASP A 11 -13.26 8.54 -12.99
C ASP A 11 -14.70 8.77 -13.44
N LEU A 12 -14.84 9.57 -14.50
CA LEU A 12 -16.14 9.90 -15.08
C LEU A 12 -16.87 8.66 -15.58
N SER A 13 -16.14 7.64 -16.04
CA SER A 13 -16.73 6.38 -16.49
C SER A 13 -17.37 5.62 -15.33
N ALA A 14 -16.69 5.56 -14.18
CA ALA A 14 -17.24 4.96 -12.97
C ALA A 14 -18.46 5.71 -12.45
N ILE A 15 -18.44 7.05 -12.46
CA ILE A 15 -19.59 7.87 -12.04
C ILE A 15 -20.80 7.64 -12.93
N MET A 16 -20.59 7.62 -14.26
CA MET A 16 -21.66 7.36 -15.23
C MET A 16 -22.20 5.94 -15.08
N SER A 17 -21.34 4.95 -14.87
CA SER A 17 -21.73 3.56 -14.67
C SER A 17 -22.55 3.37 -13.40
N GLU A 18 -22.16 4.02 -12.29
CA GLU A 18 -22.91 4.00 -11.02
C GLU A 18 -24.30 4.63 -11.21
N ALA A 19 -24.38 5.78 -11.88
CA ALA A 19 -25.65 6.46 -12.15
C ALA A 19 -26.60 5.61 -13.01
N TRP A 20 -26.08 4.99 -14.07
CA TRP A 20 -26.86 4.10 -14.93
C TRP A 20 -27.32 2.84 -14.20
N SER A 21 -26.43 2.20 -13.43
CA SER A 21 -26.76 1.00 -12.66
C SER A 21 -27.95 1.24 -11.74
N ARG A 22 -27.92 2.33 -10.95
CA ARG A 22 -29.03 2.69 -10.04
C ARG A 22 -30.30 3.07 -10.78
N THR A 23 -30.18 3.74 -11.93
CA THR A 23 -31.33 4.11 -12.77
C THR A 23 -32.03 2.85 -13.31
N HIS A 24 -31.26 1.89 -13.82
CA HIS A 24 -31.78 0.62 -14.30
C HIS A 24 -32.41 -0.21 -13.18
N GLU A 25 -31.78 -0.26 -12.02
CA GLU A 25 -32.32 -0.93 -10.84
C GLU A 25 -33.69 -0.34 -10.47
N ALA A 26 -33.80 0.99 -10.36
CA ALA A 26 -35.06 1.64 -10.01
C ALA A 26 -36.16 1.46 -11.08
N LEU A 27 -35.81 1.47 -12.38
CA LEU A 27 -36.77 1.20 -13.46
C LEU A 27 -37.22 -0.26 -13.51
N ALA A 28 -36.35 -1.20 -13.14
CA ALA A 28 -36.72 -2.61 -13.01
C ALA A 28 -37.76 -2.81 -11.90
N HIS A 29 -37.64 -2.07 -10.78
CA HIS A 29 -38.62 -2.11 -9.69
C HIS A 29 -39.91 -1.34 -10.00
N ASN A 30 -39.83 -0.25 -10.76
CA ASN A 30 -41.00 0.53 -11.16
C ASN A 30 -40.83 1.13 -12.57
N PRO A 31 -41.37 0.45 -13.61
CA PRO A 31 -41.26 0.89 -15.00
C PRO A 31 -42.00 2.20 -15.32
N ARG A 32 -42.87 2.67 -14.42
CA ARG A 32 -43.64 3.92 -14.62
C ARG A 32 -42.83 5.18 -14.29
N LEU A 33 -41.61 5.04 -13.77
CA LEU A 33 -40.74 6.17 -13.47
C LEU A 33 -40.19 6.82 -14.75
N PHE A 34 -40.03 8.14 -14.72
CA PHE A 34 -39.46 8.87 -15.85
C PHE A 34 -37.93 8.74 -15.86
N LEU A 35 -37.39 8.17 -16.93
CA LEU A 35 -35.96 7.90 -17.10
C LEU A 35 -35.08 9.15 -16.87
N ARG A 36 -35.40 10.27 -17.53
CA ARG A 36 -34.56 11.49 -17.50
C ARG A 36 -34.44 12.12 -16.10
N PRO A 37 -35.56 12.42 -15.39
CA PRO A 37 -35.48 12.92 -14.02
C PRO A 37 -34.77 11.97 -13.06
N LEU A 38 -35.02 10.67 -13.20
CA LEU A 38 -34.42 9.63 -12.36
C LEU A 38 -32.91 9.53 -12.56
N PHE A 39 -32.46 9.47 -13.81
CA PHE A 39 -31.04 9.47 -14.14
C PHE A 39 -30.32 10.73 -13.65
N ARG A 40 -30.93 11.92 -13.83
CA ARG A 40 -30.37 13.18 -13.32
C ARG A 40 -30.16 13.15 -11.80
N ARG A 41 -31.07 12.54 -11.05
CA ARG A 41 -30.94 12.37 -9.59
C ARG A 41 -29.77 11.45 -9.27
N TYR A 42 -29.72 10.25 -9.84
CA TYR A 42 -28.65 9.30 -9.54
C TYR A 42 -27.27 9.77 -10.02
N LEU A 43 -27.21 10.54 -11.09
CA LEU A 43 -25.97 11.18 -11.54
C LEU A 43 -25.45 12.18 -10.49
N ARG A 44 -26.33 12.98 -9.88
CA ARG A 44 -25.96 13.89 -8.79
C ARG A 44 -25.49 13.13 -7.55
N GLU A 45 -26.20 12.07 -7.17
CA GLU A 45 -25.82 11.22 -6.04
C GLU A 45 -24.46 10.54 -6.28
N ALA A 46 -24.25 9.95 -7.46
CA ALA A 46 -22.98 9.32 -7.83
C ALA A 46 -21.81 10.33 -7.81
N TRP A 47 -22.06 11.57 -8.27
CA TRP A 47 -21.07 12.64 -8.20
C TRP A 47 -20.72 13.02 -6.75
N VAL A 48 -21.71 13.19 -5.88
CA VAL A 48 -21.47 13.46 -4.44
C VAL A 48 -20.70 12.31 -3.80
N ASN A 49 -21.09 11.07 -4.04
CA ASN A 49 -20.40 9.89 -3.52
C ASN A 49 -18.95 9.81 -4.01
N ALA A 50 -18.69 10.13 -5.27
CA ALA A 50 -17.34 10.17 -5.82
C ALA A 50 -16.47 11.22 -5.11
N LYS A 51 -17.01 12.42 -4.84
CA LYS A 51 -16.33 13.44 -4.04
C LYS A 51 -16.01 12.95 -2.64
N THR A 52 -17.00 12.40 -1.94
CA THR A 52 -16.81 11.88 -0.57
C THR A 52 -15.77 10.77 -0.53
N ARG A 53 -15.80 9.82 -1.49
CA ARG A 53 -14.79 8.75 -1.59
C ARG A 53 -13.39 9.32 -1.78
N MET A 54 -13.23 10.33 -2.62
CA MET A 54 -11.95 10.97 -2.84
C MET A 54 -11.44 11.74 -1.61
N GLU A 55 -12.31 12.48 -0.93
CA GLU A 55 -11.96 13.19 0.31
C GLU A 55 -11.53 12.20 1.40
N LEU A 56 -12.27 11.09 1.55
CA LEU A 56 -11.91 10.02 2.49
C LEU A 56 -10.58 9.35 2.11
N ALA A 57 -10.35 9.09 0.82
CA ALA A 57 -9.10 8.52 0.34
C ALA A 57 -7.92 9.47 0.57
N ARG A 58 -8.11 10.76 0.34
CA ARG A 58 -7.13 11.81 0.62
C ARG A 58 -6.82 11.90 2.11
N ALA A 59 -7.84 12.01 2.96
CA ALA A 59 -7.65 12.06 4.41
C ALA A 59 -6.95 10.80 4.94
N LYS A 60 -7.28 9.63 4.38
CA LYS A 60 -6.59 8.37 4.69
C LYS A 60 -5.13 8.40 4.24
N ALA A 61 -4.83 8.84 3.02
CA ALA A 61 -3.47 8.94 2.51
C ALA A 61 -2.62 9.94 3.31
N GLU A 62 -3.19 11.09 3.67
CA GLU A 62 -2.55 12.09 4.53
C GLU A 62 -2.24 11.53 5.92
N LEU A 63 -3.16 10.76 6.50
CA LEU A 63 -2.93 10.09 7.78
C LEU A 63 -1.87 8.99 7.66
N GLU A 64 -1.93 8.19 6.60
CA GLU A 64 -0.95 7.13 6.34
C GLU A 64 0.43 7.68 6.02
N ALA A 65 0.58 8.89 5.47
CA ALA A 65 1.88 9.49 5.19
C ALA A 65 2.61 10.01 6.45
N ARG A 66 1.94 10.07 7.61
CA ARG A 66 2.55 10.58 8.85
C ARG A 66 3.60 9.61 9.40
N SER A 67 4.62 10.19 10.05
CA SER A 67 5.67 9.43 10.74
C SER A 67 5.15 8.77 12.02
N VAL A 68 5.87 7.71 12.45
CA VAL A 68 5.60 7.01 13.71
C VAL A 68 5.60 7.96 14.90
N ASP A 69 6.55 8.88 14.97
CA ASP A 69 6.65 9.85 16.06
C ASP A 69 5.44 10.80 16.14
N CYS A 70 5.00 11.32 14.99
CA CYS A 70 3.87 12.24 14.94
C CYS A 70 2.58 11.57 15.40
N LEU A 71 2.35 10.33 14.94
CA LEU A 71 1.20 9.53 15.32
C LEU A 71 1.24 9.15 16.81
N SER A 72 2.41 8.77 17.32
CA SER A 72 2.58 8.39 18.74
C SER A 72 2.31 9.58 19.67
N ARG A 73 2.84 10.76 19.35
CA ARG A 73 2.58 11.99 20.13
C ARG A 73 1.11 12.40 20.12
N GLU A 74 0.41 12.26 18.99
CA GLU A 74 -1.02 12.59 18.90
C GLU A 74 -1.87 11.60 19.71
N ILE A 75 -1.51 10.31 19.69
CA ILE A 75 -2.15 9.27 20.52
C ILE A 75 -1.98 9.62 22.00
N GLU A 76 -0.75 9.85 22.44
CA GLU A 76 -0.45 10.21 23.83
C GLU A 76 -1.22 11.47 24.27
N HIS A 77 -1.27 12.49 23.41
CA HIS A 77 -2.02 13.72 23.69
C HIS A 77 -3.52 13.47 23.87
N ILE A 78 -4.14 12.57 23.09
CA ILE A 78 -5.57 12.23 23.23
C ILE A 78 -5.80 11.38 24.47
N GLU A 79 -4.92 10.41 24.75
CA GLU A 79 -5.00 9.53 25.91
C GLU A 79 -4.85 10.28 27.23
N ASN A 80 -4.04 11.35 27.25
CA ASN A 80 -3.86 12.19 28.44
C ASN A 80 -5.04 13.14 28.74
N ARG A 81 -6.11 13.13 27.93
CA ARG A 81 -7.30 13.94 28.20
C ARG A 81 -8.19 13.26 29.24
N SER A 82 -8.65 14.02 30.23
CA SER A 82 -9.51 13.51 31.31
C SER A 82 -10.86 12.97 30.83
N ILE A 83 -11.34 13.39 29.67
CA ILE A 83 -12.58 12.91 29.05
C ILE A 83 -12.35 12.70 27.56
N ILE A 84 -12.61 11.49 27.08
CA ILE A 84 -12.57 11.12 25.67
C ILE A 84 -14.00 10.76 25.25
N GLY A 85 -14.64 11.63 24.47
CA GLY A 85 -15.94 11.34 23.86
C GLY A 85 -15.83 10.30 22.73
N ILE A 86 -16.98 9.92 22.15
CA ILE A 86 -17.06 8.93 21.05
C ILE A 86 -16.15 9.32 19.88
N ASP A 87 -16.11 10.60 19.51
CA ASP A 87 -15.25 11.10 18.43
C ASP A 87 -13.76 10.93 18.75
N GLY A 88 -13.38 11.15 20.01
CA GLY A 88 -12.01 10.93 20.48
C GLY A 88 -11.61 9.46 20.42
N ALA A 89 -12.51 8.55 20.83
CA ALA A 89 -12.28 7.11 20.74
C ALA A 89 -12.15 6.65 19.27
N ASN A 90 -13.01 7.14 18.38
CA ASN A 90 -12.94 6.87 16.95
C ASN A 90 -11.65 7.41 16.31
N ARG A 91 -11.20 8.60 16.72
CA ARG A 91 -9.92 9.16 16.28
C ARG A 91 -8.75 8.31 16.76
N LEU A 92 -8.75 7.90 18.03
CA LEU A 92 -7.71 7.06 18.62
C LEU A 92 -7.58 5.72 17.89
N ALA A 93 -8.71 5.07 17.58
CA ALA A 93 -8.71 3.83 16.79
C ALA A 93 -8.05 4.03 15.42
N LYS A 94 -8.40 5.11 14.69
CA LYS A 94 -7.79 5.44 13.40
C LYS A 94 -6.29 5.71 13.51
N LEU A 95 -5.86 6.46 14.53
CA LEU A 95 -4.45 6.76 14.78
C LEU A 95 -3.64 5.50 15.10
N ARG A 96 -4.16 4.60 15.93
CA ARG A 96 -3.50 3.33 16.26
C ARG A 96 -3.34 2.43 15.04
N CYS A 97 -4.36 2.32 14.21
CA CYS A 97 -4.24 1.60 12.93
C CYS A 97 -3.20 2.23 11.99
N ALA A 98 -3.15 3.56 11.93
CA ALA A 98 -2.15 4.27 11.12
C ALA A 98 -0.72 4.07 11.68
N LEU A 99 -0.55 4.09 13.00
CA LEU A 99 0.72 3.86 13.68
C LEU A 99 1.26 2.46 13.39
N ALA A 100 0.40 1.43 13.47
CA ALA A 100 0.79 0.06 13.14
C ALA A 100 1.32 -0.05 11.71
N ARG A 101 0.60 0.53 10.74
CA ARG A 101 1.05 0.58 9.33
C ARG A 101 2.34 1.36 9.14
N ALA A 102 2.52 2.45 9.90
CA ALA A 102 3.74 3.25 9.81
C ALA A 102 4.96 2.46 10.29
N ARG A 103 4.83 1.74 11.40
CA ARG A 103 5.88 0.84 11.92
C ARG A 103 6.21 -0.27 10.92
N GLU A 104 5.20 -0.93 10.35
CA GLU A 104 5.42 -1.96 9.31
C GLU A 104 6.23 -1.43 8.12
N ARG A 105 5.97 -0.19 7.68
CA ARG A 105 6.73 0.41 6.58
C ARG A 105 8.18 0.71 6.97
N GLU A 106 8.41 1.23 8.16
CA GLU A 106 9.77 1.46 8.67
C GLU A 106 10.52 0.12 8.81
N ASP A 107 9.88 -0.92 9.33
CA ASP A 107 10.45 -2.28 9.41
C ASP A 107 10.78 -2.85 8.03
N PHE A 108 9.90 -2.68 7.05
CA PHE A 108 10.16 -3.12 5.67
C PHE A 108 11.30 -2.32 5.04
N ALA A 109 11.40 -1.01 5.30
CA ALA A 109 12.49 -0.18 4.84
C ALA A 109 13.83 -0.64 5.44
N ALA A 110 13.89 -0.88 6.75
CA ALA A 110 15.07 -1.39 7.44
C ALA A 110 15.50 -2.78 6.89
N LYS A 111 14.55 -3.69 6.68
CA LYS A 111 14.82 -5.01 6.07
C LYS A 111 15.38 -4.87 4.64
N ARG A 112 14.82 -3.96 3.82
CA ARG A 112 15.32 -3.68 2.47
C ARG A 112 16.75 -3.13 2.50
N GLU A 113 17.01 -2.18 3.39
CA GLU A 113 18.32 -1.56 3.55
C GLU A 113 19.37 -2.59 3.97
N LEU A 114 19.08 -3.41 4.98
CA LEU A 114 19.97 -4.49 5.43
C LEU A 114 20.32 -5.46 4.31
N ILE A 115 19.32 -5.87 3.51
CA ILE A 115 19.57 -6.72 2.34
C ILE A 115 20.46 -5.98 1.32
N ALA A 116 20.22 -4.69 1.09
CA ALA A 116 20.99 -3.87 0.16
C ALA A 116 22.45 -3.64 0.60
N THR A 117 22.75 -3.66 1.91
CA THR A 117 24.14 -3.50 2.41
C THR A 117 25.09 -4.62 1.95
N GLY A 118 24.57 -5.76 1.51
CA GLY A 118 25.35 -6.88 0.98
C GLY A 118 25.92 -6.66 -0.42
N THR A 119 26.38 -5.45 -0.73
CA THR A 119 27.03 -5.12 -2.02
C THR A 119 28.21 -6.05 -2.28
N GLY A 120 28.24 -6.67 -3.46
CA GLY A 120 29.24 -7.66 -3.90
C GLY A 120 29.23 -9.01 -3.17
N ARG A 121 28.44 -9.16 -2.10
CA ARG A 121 28.47 -10.31 -1.19
C ARG A 121 27.10 -11.02 -1.13
N PHE A 122 27.09 -12.16 -0.46
CA PHE A 122 25.88 -12.92 -0.19
C PHE A 122 25.23 -12.48 1.12
N VAL A 123 23.92 -12.35 1.11
CA VAL A 123 23.06 -12.11 2.28
C VAL A 123 22.19 -13.34 2.50
N ALA A 124 22.14 -13.87 3.70
CA ALA A 124 21.22 -14.97 4.03
C ALA A 124 19.94 -14.40 4.65
N VAL A 125 18.80 -14.68 4.03
CA VAL A 125 17.48 -14.22 4.49
C VAL A 125 16.64 -15.43 4.89
N THR A 126 16.23 -15.51 6.14
CA THR A 126 15.34 -16.53 6.65
C THR A 126 13.92 -15.98 6.76
N PHE A 127 12.95 -16.71 6.21
CA PHE A 127 11.55 -16.32 6.21
C PHE A 127 10.63 -17.52 6.37
N THR A 128 9.44 -17.26 6.89
CA THR A 128 8.37 -18.25 6.99
C THR A 128 7.58 -18.30 5.69
N LYS A 129 7.40 -19.51 5.15
CA LYS A 129 6.55 -19.78 3.99
C LYS A 129 5.07 -19.83 4.38
N LYS A 130 4.20 -19.92 3.37
CA LYS A 130 2.75 -20.07 3.55
C LYS A 130 2.37 -21.36 4.32
N ASP A 131 3.16 -22.43 4.19
CA ASP A 131 2.98 -23.70 4.90
C ASP A 131 3.51 -23.66 6.35
N GLY A 132 3.99 -22.51 6.83
CA GLY A 132 4.57 -22.33 8.16
C GLY A 132 6.03 -22.79 8.27
N ALA A 133 6.60 -23.40 7.23
CA ALA A 133 7.99 -23.84 7.26
C ALA A 133 8.96 -22.67 7.10
N GLU A 134 10.03 -22.67 7.89
CA GLU A 134 11.12 -21.71 7.71
C GLU A 134 12.01 -22.10 6.52
N ARG A 135 12.48 -21.09 5.81
CA ARG A 135 13.45 -21.27 4.73
C ARG A 135 14.48 -20.15 4.74
N THR A 136 15.73 -20.53 4.60
CA THR A 136 16.84 -19.59 4.35
C THR A 136 17.13 -19.52 2.85
N MET A 137 17.23 -18.31 2.32
CA MET A 137 17.61 -18.02 0.94
C MET A 137 18.89 -17.19 0.92
N THR A 138 19.84 -17.59 0.07
CA THR A 138 21.05 -16.81 -0.20
C THR A 138 20.77 -15.81 -1.32
N VAL A 139 20.79 -14.53 -1.00
CA VAL A 139 20.51 -13.41 -1.90
C VAL A 139 21.82 -12.71 -2.28
N GLN A 140 21.93 -12.30 -3.54
CA GLN A 140 23.03 -11.43 -4.01
C GLN A 140 22.44 -10.12 -4.57
N PRO A 141 22.45 -9.02 -3.81
CA PRO A 141 21.78 -7.76 -4.20
C PRO A 141 22.23 -7.20 -5.55
N ASP A 142 23.54 -7.15 -5.82
CA ASP A 142 24.08 -6.54 -7.05
C ASP A 142 23.79 -7.37 -8.31
N ALA A 143 23.66 -8.69 -8.15
CA ALA A 143 23.30 -9.56 -9.26
C ALA A 143 21.88 -9.29 -9.77
N LEU A 144 20.98 -8.76 -8.93
CA LEU A 144 19.65 -8.37 -9.35
C LEU A 144 19.69 -7.16 -10.29
N ARG A 145 20.48 -6.12 -9.97
CA ARG A 145 20.54 -4.88 -10.75
C ARG A 145 20.91 -5.12 -12.21
N SER A 146 21.92 -5.95 -12.44
CA SER A 146 22.39 -6.31 -13.80
C SER A 146 21.41 -7.18 -14.60
N ARG A 147 20.34 -7.69 -13.98
CA ARG A 147 19.39 -8.62 -14.60
C ARG A 147 17.98 -8.06 -14.74
N LEU A 148 17.72 -6.90 -14.14
CA LEU A 148 16.48 -6.16 -14.33
C LEU A 148 16.66 -5.21 -15.52
N LYS A 149 15.65 -5.17 -16.41
CA LYS A 149 15.64 -4.22 -17.52
C LYS A 149 15.56 -2.76 -17.05
N GLY A 150 15.02 -2.51 -15.86
CA GLY A 150 14.93 -1.15 -15.30
C GLY A 150 14.26 -0.19 -16.27
N GLU A 151 14.94 0.90 -16.61
CA GLU A 151 14.48 1.92 -17.55
C GLU A 151 14.37 1.42 -19.01
N ASP A 152 15.11 0.37 -19.36
CA ASP A 152 15.05 -0.25 -20.69
C ASP A 152 13.84 -1.18 -20.87
N ALA A 153 12.95 -1.26 -19.86
CA ALA A 153 11.71 -2.00 -19.96
C ALA A 153 10.68 -1.27 -20.83
N SER A 154 9.82 -2.04 -21.52
CA SER A 154 8.69 -1.46 -22.25
C SER A 154 7.75 -0.70 -21.31
N ASP A 155 6.97 0.25 -21.85
CA ASP A 155 5.98 1.02 -21.07
C ASP A 155 4.99 0.14 -20.30
N ALA A 156 4.60 -0.99 -20.91
CA ALA A 156 3.78 -1.99 -20.25
C ALA A 156 4.52 -2.65 -19.07
N GLY A 157 5.81 -2.96 -19.22
CA GLY A 157 6.66 -3.52 -18.17
C GLY A 157 6.92 -2.56 -17.01
N ARG A 158 7.13 -1.27 -17.31
CA ARG A 158 7.28 -0.22 -16.30
C ARG A 158 6.00 -0.04 -15.48
N ARG A 159 4.85 0.05 -16.15
CA ARG A 159 3.52 0.10 -15.49
C ARG A 159 3.26 -1.13 -14.63
N ALA A 160 3.54 -2.33 -15.13
CA ALA A 160 3.35 -3.56 -14.35
C ALA A 160 4.22 -3.59 -13.08
N SER A 161 5.47 -3.12 -13.17
CA SER A 161 6.38 -3.02 -12.03
C SER A 161 5.88 -2.02 -10.98
N GLN A 162 5.40 -0.85 -11.42
CA GLN A 162 4.81 0.16 -10.55
C GLN A 162 3.55 -0.37 -9.85
N THR A 163 2.60 -0.92 -10.60
CA THR A 163 1.37 -1.51 -10.03
C THR A 163 1.68 -2.62 -9.03
N ARG A 164 2.73 -3.42 -9.25
CA ARG A 164 3.15 -4.46 -8.30
C ARG A 164 3.71 -3.85 -7.01
N ALA A 165 4.54 -2.81 -7.12
CA ALA A 165 5.08 -2.11 -5.96
C ALA A 165 3.98 -1.46 -5.10
N GLU A 166 2.98 -0.87 -5.75
CA GLU A 166 1.81 -0.27 -5.09
C GLU A 166 0.92 -1.31 -4.40
N ARG A 167 0.61 -2.42 -5.09
CA ARG A 167 -0.31 -3.45 -4.56
C ARG A 167 0.35 -4.37 -3.52
N HIS A 168 1.66 -4.55 -3.61
CA HIS A 168 2.41 -5.48 -2.77
C HIS A 168 3.70 -4.83 -2.22
N PRO A 169 3.58 -3.79 -1.37
CA PRO A 169 4.72 -3.03 -0.87
C PRO A 169 5.65 -3.86 0.03
N ASN A 170 5.19 -5.00 0.53
CA ASN A 170 5.96 -5.96 1.31
C ASN A 170 6.73 -6.97 0.44
N LEU A 171 6.46 -7.07 -0.87
CA LEU A 171 7.22 -7.95 -1.75
C LEU A 171 8.48 -7.24 -2.25
N MET A 172 9.62 -7.90 -2.08
CA MET A 172 10.91 -7.43 -2.56
C MET A 172 11.45 -8.39 -3.63
N PRO A 173 11.74 -7.92 -4.86
CA PRO A 173 12.46 -8.72 -5.84
C PRO A 173 13.91 -8.95 -5.36
N VAL A 174 14.40 -10.18 -5.54
CA VAL A 174 15.74 -10.60 -5.14
C VAL A 174 16.34 -11.55 -6.17
N TRP A 175 17.67 -11.60 -6.23
CA TRP A 175 18.38 -12.65 -6.94
C TRP A 175 18.74 -13.79 -5.99
N ASP A 176 18.15 -14.96 -6.19
CA ASP A 176 18.49 -16.19 -5.47
C ASP A 176 19.80 -16.74 -6.04
N ALA A 177 20.89 -16.61 -5.29
CA ALA A 177 22.23 -17.00 -5.72
C ALA A 177 22.37 -18.53 -5.90
N GLN A 178 21.66 -19.31 -5.07
CA GLN A 178 21.72 -20.78 -5.14
C GLN A 178 21.00 -21.31 -6.37
N LYS A 179 19.80 -20.79 -6.64
CA LYS A 179 19.01 -21.21 -7.80
C LYS A 179 19.33 -20.44 -9.07
N ARG A 180 20.10 -19.35 -8.98
CA ARG A 180 20.45 -18.45 -10.09
C ARG A 180 19.21 -17.95 -10.85
N VAL A 181 18.20 -17.48 -10.10
CA VAL A 181 16.96 -16.95 -10.67
C VAL A 181 16.45 -15.74 -9.89
N CYS A 182 15.71 -14.85 -10.56
CA CYS A 182 14.95 -13.78 -9.90
C CYS A 182 13.75 -14.38 -9.15
N ARG A 183 13.56 -13.98 -7.89
CA ARG A 183 12.43 -14.36 -7.05
C ARG A 183 11.87 -13.12 -6.33
N SER A 184 10.77 -13.30 -5.60
CA SER A 184 10.30 -12.31 -4.64
C SER A 184 10.32 -12.91 -3.24
N ILE A 185 10.75 -12.13 -2.25
CA ILE A 185 10.62 -12.45 -0.83
C ILE A 185 9.55 -11.53 -0.22
N ASN A 186 8.76 -12.06 0.71
CA ASN A 186 7.84 -11.27 1.51
C ASN A 186 8.56 -10.75 2.77
N LEU A 187 8.75 -9.44 2.86
CA LEU A 187 9.44 -8.78 3.98
C LEU A 187 8.71 -8.96 5.32
N ALA A 188 7.38 -9.12 5.28
CA ALA A 188 6.57 -9.34 6.47
C ALA A 188 6.84 -10.69 7.14
N THR A 189 7.37 -11.68 6.41
CA THR A 189 7.63 -13.02 6.96
C THR A 189 9.11 -13.28 7.24
N ILE A 190 9.98 -12.28 7.09
CA ILE A 190 11.40 -12.39 7.41
C ILE A 190 11.56 -12.36 8.93
N SER A 191 12.12 -13.42 9.48
CA SER A 191 12.49 -13.55 10.89
C SER A 191 13.98 -13.28 11.14
N ARG A 192 14.84 -13.42 10.11
CA ARG A 192 16.30 -13.23 10.25
C ARG A 192 16.96 -12.78 8.95
N ILE A 193 17.91 -11.84 9.07
CA ILE A 193 18.82 -11.42 8.00
C ILE A 193 20.24 -11.52 8.51
N ALA A 194 21.12 -12.25 7.81
CA ALA A 194 22.55 -12.25 8.06
C ALA A 194 23.28 -11.59 6.90
N ALA A 195 23.91 -10.46 7.17
CA ALA A 195 24.63 -9.63 6.21
C ALA A 195 25.95 -9.14 6.82
N ASN A 196 27.03 -9.14 6.06
CA ASN A 196 28.33 -8.59 6.48
C ASN A 196 28.87 -9.11 7.84
N GLY A 197 28.59 -10.38 8.17
CA GLY A 197 29.00 -10.99 9.43
C GLY A 197 28.12 -10.64 10.64
N GLN A 198 27.11 -9.79 10.46
CA GLN A 198 26.11 -9.46 11.48
C GLN A 198 24.80 -10.22 11.23
N VAL A 199 24.07 -10.48 12.32
CA VAL A 199 22.78 -11.17 12.30
C VAL A 199 21.75 -10.26 12.93
N HIS A 200 20.68 -9.99 12.18
CA HIS A 200 19.52 -9.21 12.60
C HIS A 200 18.32 -10.13 12.68
N THR A 201 17.63 -10.12 13.82
CA THR A 201 16.41 -10.91 14.07
C THR A 201 15.20 -9.99 14.18
N PHE A 202 14.07 -10.47 13.69
CA PHE A 202 12.79 -9.74 13.65
C PHE A 202 11.70 -10.61 14.27
N ALA A 203 10.79 -9.96 14.98
CA ALA A 203 9.59 -10.58 15.56
C ALA A 203 8.44 -10.62 14.56
#